data_AF-A0A1Z9K4P5-F1
#
_entry.id   AF-A0A1Z9K4P5-F1
#
_cell.length_a   1.000
_cell.length_b   1.000
_cell.length_c   1.000
_cell.angle_alpha   90.00
_cell.angle_beta   90.00
_cell.angle_gamma   90.00
#
_symmetry.space_group_name_H-M   'P 1'
#
loop_
_entity.id
_entity.type
_entity.pdbx_description
1 polymer ?
#
loop_
_entity_poly.entity_id
_entity_poly.type
_entity_poly.pdbx_seq_one_letter_code
_entity_poly.pdbx_strand_id
1 'polypeptide(L)'
;MENKIINKKSPNQKTILGHPVGLFILFFTELWERFSYYGMRAILVLYLVSATNTKNPGLGWENKDAISLYGWYTMFVYLATIPGGLLADKILGQRKSVMLGGFLLVFGHSILAIEAMWAFYSGLVFIVLGVGCLKGNISTMVGGLYKKGENDRRDLGFYIFYMGINIGAASAALLVGYVGETIGWHYGFGLAGLGMALGQLVYWRGQKFISHVGNIVEDNKVRNNSKINLLSDIFKKTNSIIGFSVMVILSLAIYYVFGAWDYALLLFGLAFAVGIAIVIYNDGDSIEKDRILVTYLAFLIVIVFWGAFEQAGGLMNVYAKQKTDLSLFGLFDVPASWFQSVNAIFIIIFATLVGSFWVWWKNKGNEYSSIFKMAIGVIIMGWGFFFMSIASSEVVYDTNSIITQKSAMYWLVFAYLFHTLGELCASPVALSFITKLSPSRWAAFMMGAYFAATGLGNKVAGLIGENASNIGDFWTFTGIGIFCSVFGLLVILIIKPLKRLVHEAE
;
A
#
# COMPACT_ATOMS: atom_id res chain seq x y z
N MET A 1 -40.18 -17.20 -24.23
CA MET A 1 -39.99 -15.94 -25.00
C MET A 1 -38.73 -15.27 -24.49
N GLU A 2 -37.62 -15.81 -24.98
CA GLU A 2 -36.25 -15.47 -24.62
C GLU A 2 -35.69 -14.36 -25.53
N ASN A 3 -34.69 -13.65 -24.99
CA ASN A 3 -33.59 -13.05 -25.72
C ASN A 3 -33.92 -11.99 -26.78
N LYS A 4 -34.28 -10.79 -26.32
CA LYS A 4 -34.04 -9.53 -27.07
C LYS A 4 -33.67 -8.38 -26.12
N ILE A 5 -32.57 -8.52 -25.38
CA ILE A 5 -31.84 -7.35 -24.87
C ILE A 5 -30.62 -7.18 -25.77
N ILE A 6 -30.84 -6.31 -26.75
CA ILE A 6 -29.89 -5.57 -27.59
C ILE A 6 -28.43 -5.83 -27.22
N ASN A 7 -27.84 -6.79 -27.93
CA ASN A 7 -26.40 -6.93 -28.08
C ASN A 7 -25.93 -5.72 -28.91
N LYS A 8 -25.75 -4.56 -28.26
CA LYS A 8 -25.09 -3.41 -28.88
C LYS A 8 -23.70 -3.90 -29.22
N LYS A 9 -23.46 -4.22 -30.51
CA LYS A 9 -22.15 -4.63 -31.03
C LYS A 9 -21.11 -3.66 -30.45
N SER A 10 -20.34 -4.13 -29.46
CA SER A 10 -19.14 -3.45 -29.02
C SER A 10 -18.32 -3.18 -30.28
N PRO A 11 -17.84 -1.95 -30.53
CA PRO A 11 -16.90 -1.73 -31.63
C PRO A 11 -15.76 -2.74 -31.50
N ASN A 12 -15.25 -3.27 -32.61
CA ASN A 12 -13.98 -3.99 -32.61
C ASN A 12 -12.95 -3.07 -31.94
N GLN A 13 -12.63 -3.34 -30.68
CA GLN A 13 -11.65 -2.55 -29.95
C GLN A 13 -10.33 -2.76 -30.66
N LYS A 14 -9.68 -1.65 -31.04
CA LYS A 14 -8.31 -1.73 -31.53
C LYS A 14 -7.44 -2.40 -30.47
N THR A 15 -6.60 -3.33 -30.90
CA THR A 15 -5.68 -4.05 -30.03
C THR A 15 -4.23 -3.67 -30.33
N ILE A 16 -3.39 -3.72 -29.30
CA ILE A 16 -1.93 -3.60 -29.39
C ILE A 16 -1.38 -4.79 -28.59
N LEU A 17 -0.43 -5.55 -29.17
CA LEU A 17 0.14 -6.75 -28.56
C LEU A 17 -0.93 -7.74 -28.04
N GLY A 18 -2.06 -7.85 -28.73
CA GLY A 18 -3.14 -8.75 -28.32
C GLY A 18 -3.98 -8.26 -27.13
N HIS A 19 -3.82 -7.02 -26.67
CA HIS A 19 -4.65 -6.41 -25.62
C HIS A 19 -5.39 -5.16 -26.11
N PRO A 20 -6.56 -4.81 -25.52
CA PRO A 20 -7.28 -3.57 -25.87
C PRO A 20 -6.36 -2.35 -25.74
N VAL A 21 -6.43 -1.39 -26.67
CA VAL A 21 -5.66 -0.14 -26.58
C VAL A 21 -5.90 0.59 -25.25
N GLY A 22 -7.11 0.47 -24.69
CA GLY A 22 -7.44 0.99 -23.37
C GLY A 22 -6.49 0.51 -22.26
N LEU A 23 -5.94 -0.71 -22.35
CA LEU A 23 -4.97 -1.22 -21.39
C LEU A 23 -3.73 -0.33 -21.34
N PHE A 24 -3.18 0.05 -22.49
CA PHE A 24 -1.97 0.87 -22.56
C PHE A 24 -2.22 2.29 -22.06
N ILE A 25 -3.42 2.83 -22.27
CA ILE A 25 -3.81 4.11 -21.65
C ILE A 25 -3.79 4.01 -20.13
N LEU A 26 -4.42 2.98 -19.56
CA LEU A 26 -4.44 2.77 -18.11
C LEU A 26 -3.05 2.45 -17.56
N PHE A 27 -2.26 1.65 -18.27
CA PHE A 27 -0.86 1.34 -17.95
C PHE A 27 -0.01 2.61 -17.84
N PHE A 28 -0.02 3.48 -18.85
CA PHE A 28 0.81 4.69 -18.82
C PHE A 28 0.28 5.71 -17.81
N THR A 29 -1.04 5.76 -17.60
CA THR A 29 -1.63 6.59 -16.53
C THR A 29 -1.14 6.14 -15.16
N GLU A 30 -1.18 4.83 -14.91
CA GLU A 30 -0.73 4.24 -13.64
C GLU A 30 0.78 4.36 -13.46
N LEU A 31 1.58 4.12 -14.51
CA LEU A 31 3.03 4.24 -14.45
C LEU A 31 3.44 5.65 -13.99
N TRP A 32 2.83 6.69 -14.58
CA TRP A 32 3.14 8.07 -14.24
C TRP A 32 2.61 8.50 -12.87
N GLU A 33 1.44 7.99 -12.46
CA GLU A 33 0.97 8.20 -11.09
C GLU A 33 1.92 7.54 -10.08
N ARG A 34 2.34 6.30 -10.32
CA ARG A 34 3.27 5.57 -9.44
C ARG A 34 4.64 6.23 -9.44
N PHE A 35 5.07 6.75 -10.59
CA PHE A 35 6.27 7.58 -10.67
C PHE A 35 6.17 8.79 -9.74
N SER A 36 5.08 9.55 -9.82
CA SER A 36 4.89 10.74 -8.98
C SER A 36 4.82 10.42 -7.48
N TYR A 37 4.05 9.40 -7.11
CA TYR A 37 3.84 9.00 -5.73
C TYR A 37 5.10 8.44 -5.09
N TYR A 38 5.75 7.46 -5.72
CA TYR A 38 6.95 6.83 -5.17
C TYR A 38 8.16 7.75 -5.22
N GLY A 39 8.26 8.63 -6.22
CA GLY A 39 9.32 9.65 -6.28
C GLY A 39 9.23 10.63 -5.11
N MET A 40 8.04 11.21 -4.90
CA MET A 40 7.79 12.08 -3.75
C MET A 40 8.02 11.33 -2.44
N ARG A 41 7.48 10.11 -2.30
CA ARG A 41 7.64 9.26 -1.10
C ARG A 41 9.12 8.98 -0.79
N ALA A 42 9.95 8.74 -1.80
CA ALA A 42 11.37 8.42 -1.63
C ALA A 42 12.17 9.58 -1.04
N ILE A 43 11.81 10.83 -1.34
CA ILE A 43 12.49 12.02 -0.85
C ILE A 43 11.79 12.70 0.33
N LEU A 44 10.53 12.35 0.64
CA LEU A 44 9.70 13.04 1.65
C LEU A 44 10.38 13.09 3.02
N VAL A 45 10.72 11.93 3.60
CA VAL A 45 11.33 11.87 4.93
C VAL A 45 12.73 12.47 4.91
N LEU A 46 13.49 12.26 3.82
CA LEU A 46 14.84 12.83 3.66
C LEU A 46 14.82 14.36 3.64
N TYR A 47 13.84 14.96 2.95
CA TYR A 47 13.62 16.41 2.95
C TYR A 47 13.31 16.94 4.35
N LEU A 48 12.42 16.26 5.10
CA LEU A 48 12.04 16.68 6.45
C LEU A 48 13.24 16.72 7.41
N VAL A 49 14.07 15.67 7.40
CA VAL A 49 15.22 15.55 8.33
C VAL A 49 16.47 16.31 7.86
N SER A 50 16.51 16.75 6.60
CA SER A 50 17.68 17.46 6.06
C SER A 50 17.85 18.83 6.70
N ALA A 51 19.09 19.19 7.02
CA ALA A 51 19.41 20.42 7.75
C ALA A 51 19.05 21.69 6.95
N THR A 52 18.68 22.74 7.68
CA THR A 52 18.22 24.03 7.14
C THR A 52 19.36 24.93 6.66
N ASN A 53 20.59 24.66 7.07
CA ASN A 53 21.78 25.49 6.84
C ASN A 53 22.77 24.88 5.82
N THR A 54 22.26 24.17 4.81
CA THR A 54 23.07 23.52 3.77
C THR A 54 22.78 24.11 2.38
N LYS A 55 23.53 23.66 1.36
CA LYS A 55 23.29 24.07 -0.03
C LYS A 55 21.94 23.59 -0.59
N ASN A 56 21.39 22.50 -0.04
CA ASN A 56 20.08 21.96 -0.39
C ASN A 56 19.25 21.84 0.90
N PRO A 57 18.74 22.96 1.43
CA PRO A 57 18.16 23.01 2.77
C PRO A 57 16.87 22.19 2.86
N GLY A 58 16.75 21.38 3.90
CA GLY A 58 15.50 20.72 4.28
C GLY A 58 14.76 21.47 5.38
N LEU A 59 13.88 20.78 6.12
CA LEU A 59 13.14 21.36 7.24
C LEU A 59 13.82 21.22 8.61
N GLY A 60 14.88 20.41 8.72
CA GLY A 60 15.62 20.20 9.96
C GLY A 60 14.82 19.55 11.09
N TRP A 61 13.82 18.73 10.76
CA TRP A 61 13.00 18.02 11.74
C TRP A 61 13.78 16.89 12.41
N GLU A 62 13.36 16.51 13.61
CA GLU A 62 13.81 15.28 14.24
C GLU A 62 13.36 14.06 13.42
N ASN A 63 14.20 13.02 13.39
CA ASN A 63 13.88 11.75 12.71
C ASN A 63 12.53 11.19 13.17
N LYS A 64 12.26 11.28 14.47
CA LYS A 64 11.01 10.83 15.10
C LYS A 64 9.79 11.50 14.47
N ASP A 65 9.80 12.83 14.37
CA ASP A 65 8.67 13.61 13.85
C ASP A 65 8.44 13.37 12.35
N ALA A 66 9.54 13.29 11.59
CA ALA A 66 9.48 13.00 10.16
C ALA A 66 8.90 11.60 9.87
N ILE A 67 9.32 10.59 10.63
CA ILE A 67 8.80 9.21 10.51
C ILE A 67 7.35 9.13 10.99
N SER A 68 6.98 9.89 12.04
CA SER A 68 5.60 9.96 12.52
C SER A 68 4.65 10.53 11.45
N LEU A 69 5.03 11.66 10.83
CA LEU A 69 4.28 12.26 9.72
C LEU A 69 4.16 11.27 8.55
N TYR A 70 5.24 10.59 8.20
CA TYR A 70 5.24 9.58 7.14
C TYR A 70 4.23 8.45 7.42
N GLY A 71 4.18 7.93 8.64
CA GLY A 71 3.24 6.89 9.04
C GLY A 71 1.78 7.36 8.95
N TRP A 72 1.48 8.58 9.41
CA TRP A 72 0.15 9.17 9.27
C TRP A 72 -0.24 9.39 7.82
N TYR A 73 0.65 10.01 7.04
CA TYR A 73 0.44 10.32 5.64
C TYR A 73 0.14 9.03 4.84
N THR A 74 0.99 8.02 4.95
CA THR A 74 0.82 6.75 4.24
C THR A 74 -0.42 6.00 4.70
N MET A 75 -0.82 6.05 5.98
CA MET A 75 -2.10 5.49 6.43
C MET A 75 -3.28 6.17 5.72
N PHE A 76 -3.30 7.51 5.67
CA PHE A 76 -4.39 8.25 5.04
C PHE A 76 -4.47 8.01 3.53
N VAL A 77 -3.33 7.85 2.84
CA VAL A 77 -3.30 7.47 1.41
C VAL A 77 -4.10 6.19 1.14
N TYR A 78 -3.98 5.18 2.00
CA TYR A 78 -4.74 3.94 1.86
C TYR A 78 -6.18 4.07 2.34
N LEU A 79 -6.43 4.76 3.46
CA LEU A 79 -7.79 4.97 3.97
C LEU A 79 -8.67 5.79 3.00
N ALA A 80 -8.09 6.77 2.31
CA ALA A 80 -8.79 7.62 1.35
C ALA A 80 -9.34 6.84 0.14
N THR A 81 -8.86 5.62 -0.11
CA THR A 81 -9.41 4.74 -1.17
C THR A 81 -10.85 4.31 -0.90
N ILE A 82 -11.28 4.26 0.37
CA ILE A 82 -12.64 3.90 0.77
C ILE A 82 -13.64 4.96 0.31
N PRO A 83 -13.55 6.24 0.75
CA PRO A 83 -14.45 7.28 0.27
C PRO A 83 -14.28 7.53 -1.24
N GLY A 84 -13.08 7.40 -1.80
CA GLY A 84 -12.86 7.52 -3.25
C GLY A 84 -13.53 6.43 -4.09
N GLY A 85 -13.59 5.19 -3.58
CA GLY A 85 -14.37 4.11 -4.19
C GLY A 85 -15.88 4.35 -4.07
N LEU A 86 -16.35 4.78 -2.89
CA LEU A 86 -17.77 5.11 -2.68
C LEU A 86 -18.24 6.24 -3.61
N LEU A 87 -17.40 7.25 -3.82
CA LEU A 87 -17.66 8.36 -4.73
C LEU A 87 -17.80 7.85 -6.18
N ALA A 88 -16.94 6.90 -6.58
CA ALA A 88 -16.99 6.28 -7.90
C ALA A 88 -18.24 5.42 -8.09
N ASP A 89 -18.58 4.60 -7.11
CA ASP A 89 -19.69 3.66 -7.25
C ASP A 89 -21.06 4.36 -7.24
N LYS A 90 -21.21 5.45 -6.47
CA LYS A 90 -22.51 6.09 -6.24
C LYS A 90 -22.76 7.36 -7.06
N ILE A 91 -21.72 8.13 -7.41
CA ILE A 91 -21.88 9.51 -7.89
C ILE A 91 -21.21 9.74 -9.25
N LEU A 92 -19.94 9.35 -9.40
CA LEU A 92 -19.13 9.78 -10.54
C LEU A 92 -18.93 8.68 -11.59
N GLY A 93 -18.87 7.42 -11.19
CA GLY A 93 -18.27 6.34 -11.96
C GLY A 93 -16.75 6.34 -11.80
N GLN A 94 -16.13 5.17 -11.94
CA GLN A 94 -14.68 4.96 -11.83
C GLN A 94 -13.90 5.87 -12.80
N ARG A 95 -14.39 6.02 -14.05
CA ARG A 95 -13.72 6.80 -15.09
C ARG A 95 -13.60 8.29 -14.74
N LYS A 96 -14.66 8.90 -14.19
CA LYS A 96 -14.62 10.29 -13.75
C LYS A 96 -13.86 10.45 -12.43
N SER A 97 -13.91 9.45 -11.56
CA SER A 97 -13.17 9.46 -10.30
C SER A 97 -11.66 9.41 -10.51
N VAL A 98 -11.19 8.59 -11.45
CA VAL A 98 -9.78 8.58 -11.87
C VAL A 98 -9.37 9.94 -12.46
N MET A 99 -10.22 10.56 -13.29
CA MET A 99 -9.96 11.91 -13.83
C MET A 99 -9.80 12.96 -12.71
N LEU A 100 -10.73 12.97 -11.74
CA LEU A 100 -10.68 13.86 -10.59
C LEU A 100 -9.43 13.60 -9.75
N GLY A 101 -9.16 12.32 -9.44
CA GLY A 101 -8.00 11.92 -8.66
C GLY A 101 -6.69 12.37 -9.30
N GLY A 102 -6.56 12.20 -10.61
CA GLY A 102 -5.38 12.65 -11.35
C GLY A 102 -5.20 14.18 -11.33
N PHE A 103 -6.26 14.97 -11.42
CA PHE A 103 -6.16 16.43 -11.26
C PHE A 103 -5.73 16.83 -9.84
N LEU A 104 -6.31 16.19 -8.80
CA LEU A 104 -5.92 16.43 -7.41
C LEU A 104 -4.44 16.09 -7.18
N LEU A 105 -3.93 15.01 -7.78
CA LEU A 105 -2.51 14.63 -7.72
C LEU A 105 -1.61 15.66 -8.41
N VAL A 106 -1.99 16.14 -9.60
CA VAL A 106 -1.25 17.21 -10.29
C VAL A 106 -1.17 18.45 -9.40
N PHE A 107 -2.30 18.90 -8.84
CA PHE A 107 -2.30 20.04 -7.92
C PHE A 107 -1.43 19.78 -6.69
N GLY A 108 -1.59 18.62 -6.05
CA GLY A 108 -0.83 18.29 -4.84
C GLY A 108 0.68 18.30 -5.06
N HIS A 109 1.16 17.62 -6.10
CA HIS A 109 2.59 17.61 -6.42
C HIS A 109 3.12 18.97 -6.92
N SER A 110 2.34 19.72 -7.70
CA SER A 110 2.74 21.07 -8.12
C SER A 110 2.84 22.03 -6.94
N ILE A 111 1.97 21.91 -5.94
CA ILE A 111 2.02 22.71 -4.71
C ILE A 111 3.27 22.33 -3.88
N LEU A 112 3.66 21.05 -3.80
CA LEU A 112 4.88 20.63 -3.10
C LEU A 112 6.18 21.21 -3.70
N ALA A 113 6.16 21.68 -4.95
CA ALA A 113 7.29 22.38 -5.55
C ALA A 113 7.46 23.81 -5.01
N ILE A 114 6.53 24.32 -4.19
CA ILE A 114 6.61 25.64 -3.57
C ILE A 114 7.22 25.52 -2.17
N GLU A 115 8.22 26.35 -1.88
CA GLU A 115 8.95 26.38 -0.61
C GLU A 115 8.15 27.08 0.50
N ALA A 116 7.05 26.47 0.94
CA ALA A 116 6.22 27.01 2.02
C ALA A 116 5.51 25.91 2.83
N MET A 117 5.38 26.10 4.14
CA MET A 117 4.73 25.11 5.01
C MET A 117 3.24 24.89 4.70
N TRP A 118 2.51 25.97 4.36
CA TRP A 118 1.12 25.84 3.93
C TRP A 118 1.00 25.02 2.64
N ALA A 119 1.96 25.19 1.72
CA ALA A 119 2.04 24.45 0.47
C ALA A 119 2.38 22.98 0.74
N PHE A 120 3.35 22.71 1.61
CA PHE A 120 3.72 21.36 2.02
C PHE A 120 2.51 20.54 2.52
N TYR A 121 1.79 21.02 3.54
CA TYR A 121 0.65 20.27 4.09
C TYR A 121 -0.55 20.18 3.13
N SER A 122 -0.88 21.27 2.42
CA SER A 122 -1.97 21.23 1.44
C SER A 122 -1.65 20.29 0.28
N GLY A 123 -0.40 20.27 -0.19
CA GLY A 123 0.10 19.34 -1.19
C GLY A 123 -0.11 17.87 -0.78
N LEU A 124 0.28 17.51 0.45
CA LEU A 124 0.05 16.16 0.98
C LEU A 124 -1.43 15.79 1.05
N VAL A 125 -2.30 16.71 1.48
CA VAL A 125 -3.76 16.48 1.53
C VAL A 125 -4.33 16.23 0.13
N PHE A 126 -3.95 17.05 -0.86
CA PHE A 126 -4.38 16.86 -2.24
C PHE A 126 -3.91 15.51 -2.81
N ILE A 127 -2.69 15.09 -2.48
CA ILE A 127 -2.19 13.77 -2.89
C ILE A 127 -3.00 12.64 -2.24
N VAL A 128 -3.27 12.70 -0.93
CA VAL A 128 -4.12 11.71 -0.23
C VAL A 128 -5.48 11.56 -0.91
N LEU A 129 -6.16 12.69 -1.17
CA LEU A 129 -7.47 12.69 -1.82
C LEU A 129 -7.40 12.19 -3.27
N GLY A 130 -6.34 12.57 -3.98
CA GLY A 130 -6.10 12.18 -5.35
C GLY A 130 -5.84 10.69 -5.52
N VAL A 131 -4.94 10.11 -4.70
CA VAL A 131 -4.71 8.65 -4.66
C VAL A 131 -5.99 7.92 -4.28
N GLY A 132 -6.74 8.43 -3.30
CA GLY A 132 -8.02 7.86 -2.88
C GLY A 132 -9.02 7.72 -4.03
N CYS A 133 -9.12 8.73 -4.90
CA CYS A 133 -10.00 8.71 -6.06
C CYS A 133 -9.47 7.88 -7.25
N LEU A 134 -8.14 7.69 -7.35
CA LEU A 134 -7.51 7.04 -8.50
C LEU A 134 -7.26 5.54 -8.28
N LYS A 135 -6.56 5.16 -7.20
CA LYS A 135 -5.90 3.85 -7.03
C LYS A 135 -6.85 2.65 -7.14
N GLY A 136 -7.96 2.68 -6.40
CA GLY A 136 -8.95 1.60 -6.45
C GLY A 136 -9.70 1.56 -7.79
N ASN A 137 -10.04 2.74 -8.32
CA ASN A 137 -10.92 2.88 -9.46
C ASN A 137 -10.25 2.52 -10.79
N ILE A 138 -8.98 2.88 -10.98
CA ILE A 138 -8.25 2.57 -12.21
C ILE A 138 -8.03 1.05 -12.37
N SER A 139 -7.77 0.35 -11.27
CA SER A 139 -7.61 -1.11 -11.25
C SER A 139 -8.92 -1.81 -11.67
N THR A 140 -10.08 -1.30 -11.23
CA THR A 140 -11.38 -1.82 -11.67
C THR A 140 -11.62 -1.59 -13.16
N MET A 141 -11.19 -0.44 -13.70
CA MET A 141 -11.30 -0.15 -15.13
C MET A 141 -10.49 -1.14 -15.98
N VAL A 142 -9.30 -1.58 -15.54
CA VAL A 142 -8.50 -2.60 -16.24
C VAL A 142 -9.29 -3.89 -16.38
N GLY A 143 -9.92 -4.36 -15.30
CA GLY A 143 -10.77 -5.55 -15.33
C GLY A 143 -11.96 -5.41 -16.28
N GLY A 144 -12.54 -4.21 -16.37
CA GLY A 144 -13.66 -3.90 -17.26
C GLY A 144 -13.33 -3.90 -18.75
N LEU A 145 -12.05 -3.87 -19.14
CA LEU A 145 -11.65 -3.87 -20.55
C LEU A 145 -11.90 -5.21 -21.25
N TYR A 146 -11.98 -6.29 -20.47
CA TYR A 146 -12.10 -7.66 -20.99
C TYR A 146 -13.53 -8.17 -20.85
N LYS A 147 -14.00 -8.93 -21.85
CA LYS A 147 -15.35 -9.50 -21.83
C LYS A 147 -15.40 -10.71 -20.89
N LYS A 148 -16.62 -11.06 -20.46
CA LYS A 148 -16.88 -12.33 -19.78
C LYS A 148 -16.41 -13.49 -20.67
N GLY A 149 -15.53 -14.34 -20.14
CA GLY A 149 -14.92 -15.46 -20.86
C GLY A 149 -13.48 -15.22 -21.36
N GLU A 150 -12.95 -14.00 -21.28
CA GLU A 150 -11.57 -13.67 -21.65
C GLU A 150 -10.61 -13.68 -20.45
N ASN A 151 -10.75 -14.66 -19.54
CA ASN A 151 -10.04 -14.66 -18.25
C ASN A 151 -8.51 -14.68 -18.42
N ASP A 152 -7.96 -15.52 -19.30
CA ASP A 152 -6.51 -15.62 -19.50
C ASP A 152 -5.90 -14.31 -20.02
N ARG A 153 -6.59 -13.63 -20.95
CA ARG A 153 -6.16 -12.32 -21.47
C ARG A 153 -6.31 -11.22 -20.43
N ARG A 154 -7.34 -11.31 -19.58
CA ARG A 154 -7.53 -10.40 -18.46
C ARG A 154 -6.38 -10.52 -17.47
N ASP A 155 -6.00 -11.73 -17.09
CA ASP A 155 -4.92 -11.99 -16.13
C ASP A 155 -3.56 -11.50 -16.67
N LEU A 156 -3.25 -11.79 -17.95
CA LEU A 156 -2.07 -11.24 -18.60
C LEU A 156 -2.12 -9.70 -18.68
N GLY A 157 -3.31 -9.13 -18.87
CA GLY A 157 -3.53 -7.68 -18.83
C GLY A 157 -3.20 -7.07 -17.47
N PHE A 158 -3.59 -7.72 -16.38
CA PHE A 158 -3.21 -7.31 -15.02
C PHE A 158 -1.70 -7.43 -14.80
N TYR A 159 -1.03 -8.44 -15.37
CA TYR A 159 0.43 -8.55 -15.30
C TYR A 159 1.12 -7.36 -16.00
N ILE A 160 0.68 -7.02 -17.22
CA ILE A 160 1.20 -5.84 -17.95
C ILE A 160 0.96 -4.56 -17.12
N PHE A 161 -0.25 -4.38 -16.58
CA PHE A 161 -0.57 -3.24 -15.72
C PHE A 161 0.35 -3.16 -14.48
N TYR A 162 0.57 -4.29 -13.81
CA TYR A 162 1.44 -4.40 -12.65
C TYR A 162 2.92 -4.09 -12.96
N MET A 163 3.40 -4.44 -14.16
CA MET A 163 4.72 -4.04 -14.61
C MET A 163 4.87 -2.52 -14.67
N GLY A 164 3.82 -1.80 -15.08
CA GLY A 164 3.81 -0.33 -15.13
C GLY A 164 4.02 0.31 -13.75
N ILE A 165 3.40 -0.29 -12.72
CA ILE A 165 3.55 0.15 -11.32
C ILE A 165 5.03 0.09 -10.89
N ASN A 166 5.67 -1.06 -11.11
CA ASN A 166 7.05 -1.28 -10.68
C ASN A 166 8.07 -0.47 -11.49
N ILE A 167 7.85 -0.33 -12.81
CA ILE A 167 8.68 0.55 -13.64
C ILE A 167 8.57 2.00 -13.17
N GLY A 168 7.36 2.48 -12.88
CA GLY A 168 7.12 3.82 -12.34
C GLY A 168 7.83 4.02 -11.00
N ALA A 169 7.69 3.09 -10.07
CA ALA A 169 8.32 3.13 -8.75
C ALA A 169 9.86 3.14 -8.84
N ALA A 170 10.44 2.23 -9.62
CA ALA A 170 11.89 2.13 -9.79
C ALA A 170 12.48 3.40 -10.43
N SER A 171 11.90 3.83 -11.56
CA SER A 171 12.39 5.02 -12.27
C SER A 171 12.23 6.30 -11.46
N ALA A 172 11.19 6.42 -10.63
CA ALA A 172 10.98 7.59 -9.79
C ALA A 172 12.00 7.70 -8.66
N ALA A 173 12.22 6.62 -7.92
CA ALA A 173 13.22 6.61 -6.85
C ALA A 173 14.62 6.96 -7.36
N LEU A 174 14.94 6.59 -8.61
CA LEU A 174 16.19 6.98 -9.28
C LEU A 174 16.17 8.45 -9.73
N LEU A 175 15.18 8.87 -10.51
CA LEU A 175 15.15 10.19 -11.15
C LEU A 175 14.73 11.31 -10.19
N VAL A 176 13.57 11.19 -9.54
CA VAL A 176 13.08 12.16 -8.55
C VAL A 176 14.02 12.20 -7.35
N GLY A 177 14.51 11.03 -6.94
CA GLY A 177 15.52 10.90 -5.90
C GLY A 177 16.80 11.67 -6.19
N TYR A 178 17.39 11.43 -7.36
CA TYR A 178 18.59 12.13 -7.79
C TYR A 178 18.37 13.64 -7.85
N VAL A 179 17.31 14.11 -8.50
CA VAL A 179 16.99 15.56 -8.58
C VAL A 179 16.76 16.15 -7.19
N GLY A 180 16.00 15.48 -6.34
CA GLY A 180 15.68 15.94 -4.99
C GLY A 180 16.91 16.09 -4.10
N GLU A 181 17.76 15.07 -4.04
CA GLU A 181 18.92 15.07 -3.14
C GLU A 181 20.10 15.90 -3.67
N THR A 182 20.32 15.94 -4.99
CA THR A 182 21.53 16.55 -5.57
C THR A 182 21.31 17.93 -6.17
N ILE A 183 20.10 18.24 -6.65
CA ILE A 183 19.78 19.52 -7.31
C ILE A 183 18.92 20.39 -6.38
N GLY A 184 17.84 19.84 -5.84
CA GLY A 184 17.01 20.50 -4.84
C GLY A 184 15.69 19.78 -4.57
N TRP A 185 15.26 19.73 -3.30
CA TRP A 185 14.08 18.98 -2.87
C TRP A 185 12.81 19.36 -3.65
N HIS A 186 12.57 20.66 -3.82
CA HIS A 186 11.40 21.19 -4.52
C HIS A 186 11.45 20.93 -6.03
N TYR A 187 12.62 20.83 -6.65
CA TYR A 187 12.76 20.34 -8.02
C TYR A 187 12.42 18.85 -8.13
N GLY A 188 12.77 18.05 -7.12
CA GLY A 188 12.32 16.66 -7.01
C GLY A 188 10.80 16.55 -6.94
N PHE A 189 10.16 17.31 -6.04
CA PHE A 189 8.68 17.37 -5.96
C PHE A 189 8.05 17.86 -7.27
N GLY A 190 8.65 18.87 -7.91
CA GLY A 190 8.23 19.38 -9.22
C GLY A 190 8.33 18.33 -10.33
N LEU A 191 9.42 17.54 -10.36
CA LEU A 191 9.59 16.45 -11.32
C LEU A 191 8.53 15.35 -11.14
N ALA A 192 8.20 15.01 -9.89
CA ALA A 192 7.07 14.12 -9.60
C ALA A 192 5.76 14.70 -10.15
N GLY A 193 5.52 16.01 -9.97
CA GLY A 193 4.34 16.71 -10.51
C GLY A 193 4.28 16.73 -12.03
N LEU A 194 5.41 16.91 -12.71
CA LEU A 194 5.50 16.80 -14.17
C LEU A 194 5.14 15.38 -14.64
N GLY A 195 5.66 14.36 -13.97
CA GLY A 195 5.29 12.97 -14.23
C GLY A 195 3.78 12.75 -14.10
N MET A 196 3.17 13.22 -13.01
CA MET A 196 1.72 13.12 -12.81
C MET A 196 0.93 13.88 -13.90
N ALA A 197 1.39 15.07 -14.31
CA ALA A 197 0.75 15.84 -15.37
C ALA A 197 0.78 15.11 -16.72
N LEU A 198 1.88 14.42 -17.03
CA LEU A 198 1.97 13.53 -18.21
C LEU A 198 0.98 12.37 -18.11
N GLY A 199 0.90 11.70 -16.96
CA GLY A 199 -0.09 10.65 -16.70
C GLY A 199 -1.53 11.13 -16.90
N GLN A 200 -1.85 12.30 -16.34
CA GLN A 200 -3.17 12.91 -16.49
C GLN A 200 -3.47 13.31 -17.93
N LEU A 201 -2.49 13.82 -18.68
CA LEU A 201 -2.63 14.13 -20.10
C LEU A 201 -2.88 12.86 -20.93
N VAL A 202 -2.17 11.77 -20.64
CA VAL A 202 -2.39 10.45 -21.27
C VAL A 202 -3.82 9.98 -21.00
N TYR A 203 -4.28 10.05 -19.75
CA TYR A 203 -5.63 9.64 -19.38
C TYR A 203 -6.71 10.50 -20.06
N TRP A 204 -6.51 11.82 -20.11
CA TRP A 204 -7.43 12.77 -20.72
C TRP A 204 -7.54 12.56 -22.23
N ARG A 205 -6.42 12.46 -22.96
CA ARG A 205 -6.44 12.18 -24.41
C ARG A 205 -6.87 10.74 -24.72
N GLY A 206 -6.64 9.82 -23.80
CA GLY A 206 -6.97 8.40 -23.91
C GLY A 206 -8.45 8.08 -23.67
N GLN A 207 -9.27 9.03 -23.21
CA GLN A 207 -10.69 8.83 -22.87
C GLN A 207 -11.50 8.09 -23.96
N LYS A 208 -11.23 8.36 -25.23
CA LYS A 208 -11.92 7.71 -26.36
C LYS A 208 -11.73 6.19 -26.40
N PHE A 209 -10.62 5.67 -25.87
CA PHE A 209 -10.30 4.24 -25.85
C PHE A 209 -10.86 3.51 -24.62
N ILE A 210 -11.33 4.25 -23.61
CA ILE A 210 -11.83 3.72 -22.33
C ILE A 210 -13.26 4.19 -22.03
N SER A 211 -13.96 4.74 -23.02
CA SER A 211 -15.30 5.33 -22.86
C SER A 211 -16.38 4.33 -22.44
N HIS A 212 -16.14 3.04 -22.67
CA HIS A 212 -17.07 1.94 -22.38
C HIS A 212 -16.81 1.28 -21.01
N VAL A 213 -15.75 1.67 -20.28
CA VAL A 213 -15.41 1.14 -18.95
C VAL A 213 -15.55 2.20 -17.87
N GLY A 214 -15.84 1.76 -16.64
CA GLY A 214 -15.87 2.61 -15.46
C GLY A 214 -17.00 3.65 -15.45
N ASN A 215 -18.05 3.45 -16.23
CA ASN A 215 -19.28 4.24 -16.14
C ASN A 215 -20.15 3.72 -14.99
N ILE A 216 -20.98 4.59 -14.42
CA ILE A 216 -21.96 4.19 -13.39
C ILE A 216 -22.88 3.14 -14.01
N VAL A 217 -22.94 1.98 -13.35
CA VAL A 217 -23.90 0.94 -13.72
C VAL A 217 -25.18 1.25 -12.94
N GLU A 218 -26.21 1.75 -13.63
CA GLU A 218 -27.55 1.85 -13.07
C GLU A 218 -28.14 0.44 -12.95
N ASP A 219 -27.76 -0.30 -11.90
CA ASP A 219 -28.39 -1.58 -11.62
C ASP A 219 -29.75 -1.36 -10.95
N ASN A 220 -30.79 -1.21 -11.77
CA ASN A 220 -32.18 -1.08 -11.33
C ASN A 220 -32.67 -2.27 -10.49
N LYS A 221 -31.93 -3.39 -10.41
CA LYS A 221 -32.31 -4.57 -9.60
C LYS A 221 -31.81 -4.53 -8.16
N VAL A 222 -30.81 -3.72 -7.81
CA VAL A 222 -30.24 -3.67 -6.44
C VAL A 222 -30.97 -2.67 -5.53
N ARG A 223 -31.91 -1.89 -6.08
CA ARG A 223 -32.65 -0.87 -5.31
C ARG A 223 -33.70 -1.46 -4.34
N ASN A 224 -34.02 -2.75 -4.43
CA ASN A 224 -35.23 -3.32 -3.83
C ASN A 224 -35.08 -4.38 -2.73
N ASN A 225 -33.87 -4.72 -2.27
CA ASN A 225 -33.71 -5.51 -1.05
C ASN A 225 -33.04 -4.64 0.02
N SER A 226 -33.73 -4.46 1.15
CA SER A 226 -33.35 -3.74 2.38
C SER A 226 -31.98 -3.06 2.34
N LYS A 227 -31.96 -1.72 2.31
CA LYS A 227 -30.73 -0.92 2.50
C LYS A 227 -30.15 -1.21 3.89
N ILE A 228 -29.32 -2.25 3.99
CA ILE A 228 -28.47 -2.51 5.14
C ILE A 228 -27.50 -1.32 5.20
N ASN A 229 -27.75 -0.42 6.14
CA ASN A 229 -26.88 0.71 6.39
C ASN A 229 -25.95 0.28 7.50
N LEU A 230 -24.80 -0.29 7.11
CA LEU A 230 -23.79 -0.87 8.00
C LEU A 230 -23.52 -0.02 9.23
N LEU A 231 -23.47 1.30 9.08
CA LEU A 231 -23.28 2.26 10.17
C LEU A 231 -24.41 2.22 11.21
N SER A 232 -25.67 2.20 10.77
CA SER A 232 -26.81 2.09 11.69
C SER A 232 -26.95 0.69 12.28
N ASP A 233 -26.49 -0.34 11.57
CA ASP A 233 -26.61 -1.73 12.00
C ASP A 233 -25.65 -2.07 13.14
N ILE A 234 -24.60 -1.27 13.35
CA ILE A 234 -23.73 -1.34 14.55
C ILE A 234 -24.59 -1.29 15.83
N PHE A 235 -25.62 -0.44 15.83
CA PHE A 235 -26.46 -0.17 16.99
C PHE A 235 -27.67 -1.11 17.13
N LYS A 236 -27.77 -2.16 16.30
CA LYS A 236 -28.89 -3.12 16.32
C LYS A 236 -28.60 -4.41 17.08
N LYS A 237 -27.34 -4.84 17.13
CA LYS A 237 -26.93 -6.11 17.80
C LYS A 237 -26.04 -5.82 19.00
N THR A 238 -26.29 -6.53 20.11
CA THR A 238 -25.58 -6.31 21.39
C THR A 238 -24.06 -6.44 21.27
N ASN A 239 -23.57 -7.45 20.55
CA ASN A 239 -22.12 -7.65 20.39
C ASN A 239 -21.45 -6.55 19.55
N SER A 240 -22.12 -6.05 18.50
CA SER A 240 -21.63 -4.90 17.71
C SER A 240 -21.57 -3.63 18.55
N ILE A 241 -22.59 -3.37 19.39
CA ILE A 241 -22.61 -2.24 20.32
C ILE A 241 -21.49 -2.35 21.35
N ILE A 242 -21.28 -3.54 21.92
CA ILE A 242 -20.21 -3.78 22.90
C ILE A 242 -18.85 -3.52 22.24
N GLY A 243 -18.57 -4.11 21.07
CA GLY A 243 -17.31 -3.91 20.36
C GLY A 243 -17.05 -2.44 20.02
N PHE A 244 -18.06 -1.73 19.52
CA PHE A 244 -17.99 -0.29 19.25
C PHE A 244 -17.73 0.51 20.53
N SER A 245 -18.50 0.26 21.60
CA SER A 245 -18.42 1.01 22.86
C SER A 245 -17.08 0.80 23.56
N VAL A 246 -16.54 -0.43 23.55
CA VAL A 246 -15.20 -0.72 24.08
C VAL A 246 -14.14 0.11 23.36
N MET A 247 -14.19 0.17 22.02
CA MET A 247 -13.24 0.97 21.24
C MET A 247 -13.39 2.48 21.48
N VAL A 248 -14.62 2.98 21.66
CA VAL A 248 -14.87 4.38 22.03
C VAL A 248 -14.35 4.68 23.43
N ILE A 249 -14.56 3.78 24.40
CA ILE A 249 -14.02 3.95 25.76
C ILE A 249 -12.49 3.96 25.72
N LEU A 250 -11.86 3.07 24.95
CA LEU A 250 -10.41 3.08 24.75
C LEU A 250 -9.94 4.38 24.10
N SER A 251 -10.65 4.88 23.08
CA SER A 251 -10.37 6.17 22.45
C SER A 251 -10.40 7.32 23.47
N LEU A 252 -11.46 7.40 24.27
CA LEU A 252 -11.59 8.41 25.33
C LEU A 252 -10.49 8.24 26.40
N ALA A 253 -10.18 7.00 26.80
CA ALA A 253 -9.10 6.73 27.74
C ALA A 253 -7.75 7.20 27.20
N ILE A 254 -7.45 6.96 25.91
CA ILE A 254 -6.22 7.46 25.29
C ILE A 254 -6.15 8.99 25.33
N TYR A 255 -7.26 9.67 25.05
CA TYR A 255 -7.34 11.13 25.14
C TYR A 255 -7.12 11.63 26.59
N TYR A 256 -7.88 11.12 27.55
CA TYR A 256 -7.86 11.62 28.92
C TYR A 256 -6.61 11.23 29.71
N VAL A 257 -6.03 10.03 29.47
CA VAL A 257 -4.87 9.54 30.23
C VAL A 257 -3.56 10.02 29.62
N PHE A 258 -3.44 10.00 28.28
CA PHE A 258 -2.17 10.31 27.59
C PHE A 258 -2.18 11.67 26.88
N GLY A 259 -3.32 12.37 26.80
CA GLY A 259 -3.43 13.64 26.06
C GLY A 259 -3.31 13.47 24.54
N ALA A 260 -3.34 12.23 24.03
CA ALA A 260 -3.00 11.89 22.66
C ALA A 260 -4.24 11.94 21.75
N TRP A 261 -4.63 13.15 21.35
CA TRP A 261 -5.88 13.39 20.60
C TRP A 261 -5.91 12.72 19.22
N ASP A 262 -4.77 12.61 18.55
CA ASP A 262 -4.60 11.98 17.24
C ASP A 262 -4.84 10.47 17.32
N TYR A 263 -4.25 9.80 18.31
CA TYR A 263 -4.48 8.38 18.58
C TYR A 263 -5.90 8.11 19.09
N ALA A 264 -6.47 9.03 19.86
CA ALA A 264 -7.88 8.95 20.25
C ALA A 264 -8.81 8.98 19.03
N LEU A 265 -8.60 9.90 18.08
CA LEU A 265 -9.36 9.95 16.83
C LEU A 265 -9.18 8.70 15.97
N LEU A 266 -7.96 8.16 15.89
CA LEU A 266 -7.71 6.89 15.20
C LEU A 266 -8.51 5.74 15.81
N LEU A 267 -8.48 5.60 17.14
CA LEU A 267 -9.26 4.56 17.84
C LEU A 267 -10.77 4.75 17.69
N PHE A 268 -11.22 6.00 17.64
CA PHE A 268 -12.63 6.31 17.34
C PHE A 268 -13.02 5.87 15.93
N GLY A 269 -12.17 6.13 14.92
CA GLY A 269 -12.36 5.60 13.57
C GLY A 269 -12.35 4.06 13.53
N LEU A 270 -11.45 3.44 14.28
CA LEU A 270 -11.39 1.98 14.44
C LEU A 270 -12.62 1.40 15.14
N ALA A 271 -13.29 2.16 16.01
CA ALA A 271 -14.55 1.73 16.62
C ALA A 271 -15.60 1.43 15.55
N PHE A 272 -15.71 2.26 14.51
CA PHE A 272 -16.58 2.00 13.36
C PHE A 272 -16.12 0.76 12.57
N ALA A 273 -14.82 0.61 12.33
CA ALA A 273 -14.31 -0.56 11.62
C ALA A 273 -14.63 -1.88 12.37
N VAL A 274 -14.41 -1.91 13.69
CA VAL A 274 -14.72 -3.06 14.56
C VAL A 274 -16.24 -3.30 14.62
N GLY A 275 -17.04 -2.24 14.82
CA GLY A 275 -18.49 -2.36 14.84
C GLY A 275 -19.04 -2.95 13.54
N ILE A 276 -18.57 -2.46 12.39
CA ILE A 276 -18.98 -2.96 11.08
C ILE A 276 -18.47 -4.39 10.83
N ALA A 277 -17.24 -4.72 11.23
CA ALA A 277 -16.72 -6.08 11.14
C ALA A 277 -17.62 -7.06 11.91
N ILE A 278 -18.03 -6.72 13.13
CA ILE A 278 -18.95 -7.56 13.91
C ILE A 278 -20.33 -7.65 13.24
N VAL A 279 -20.84 -6.57 12.64
CA VAL A 279 -22.09 -6.60 11.86
C VAL A 279 -21.99 -7.59 10.70
N ILE A 280 -20.91 -7.53 9.91
CA ILE A 280 -20.67 -8.42 8.76
C ILE A 280 -20.55 -9.87 9.22
N TYR A 281 -19.79 -10.14 10.28
CA TYR A 281 -19.71 -11.47 10.89
C TYR A 281 -21.10 -11.99 11.29
N ASN A 282 -21.91 -11.16 11.92
CA ASN A 282 -23.24 -11.53 12.38
C ASN A 282 -24.28 -11.73 11.26
N ASP A 283 -24.01 -11.21 10.06
CA ASP A 283 -24.83 -11.33 8.86
C ASP A 283 -24.51 -12.60 8.06
N GLY A 284 -23.35 -13.23 8.31
CA GLY A 284 -22.94 -14.47 7.67
C GLY A 284 -23.71 -15.70 8.16
N ASP A 285 -23.86 -16.70 7.27
CA ASP A 285 -24.20 -18.07 7.67
C ASP A 285 -23.05 -18.76 8.42
N SER A 286 -23.20 -20.03 8.81
CA SER A 286 -22.16 -20.75 9.56
C SER A 286 -20.83 -20.87 8.79
N ILE A 287 -20.88 -21.08 7.48
CA ILE A 287 -19.69 -21.23 6.63
C ILE A 287 -19.07 -19.86 6.38
N GLU A 288 -19.89 -18.84 6.08
CA GLU A 288 -19.45 -17.47 5.87
C GLU A 288 -18.79 -16.91 7.14
N LYS A 289 -19.33 -17.19 8.34
CA LYS A 289 -18.72 -16.79 9.62
C LYS A 289 -17.31 -17.34 9.80
N ASP A 290 -17.11 -18.62 9.51
CA ASP A 290 -15.79 -19.25 9.59
C ASP A 290 -14.81 -18.59 8.60
N ARG A 291 -15.26 -18.36 7.36
CA ARG A 291 -14.47 -17.68 6.33
C ARG A 291 -14.14 -16.23 6.67
N ILE A 292 -15.09 -15.50 7.26
CA ILE A 292 -14.91 -14.13 7.74
C ILE A 292 -13.85 -14.08 8.85
N LEU A 293 -13.89 -15.02 9.80
CA LEU A 293 -12.90 -15.10 10.88
C LEU A 293 -11.48 -15.26 10.32
N VAL A 294 -11.29 -16.16 9.35
CA VAL A 294 -10.00 -16.35 8.68
C VAL A 294 -9.59 -15.11 7.89
N THR A 295 -10.55 -14.38 7.32
CA THR A 295 -10.28 -13.11 6.63
C THR A 295 -9.79 -12.03 7.59
N TYR A 296 -10.34 -11.95 8.81
CA TYR A 296 -9.84 -11.03 9.84
C TYR A 296 -8.44 -11.38 10.33
N LEU A 297 -8.12 -12.66 10.44
CA LEU A 297 -6.74 -13.08 10.67
C LEU A 297 -5.82 -12.66 9.51
N ALA A 298 -6.27 -12.79 8.27
CA ALA A 298 -5.51 -12.32 7.12
C ALA A 298 -5.26 -10.80 7.17
N PHE A 299 -6.23 -10.00 7.64
CA PHE A 299 -6.00 -8.56 7.88
C PHE A 299 -4.94 -8.32 8.95
N LEU A 300 -4.89 -9.13 10.02
CA LEU A 300 -3.82 -9.02 11.01
C LEU A 300 -2.45 -9.34 10.41
N ILE A 301 -2.35 -10.39 9.59
CA ILE A 301 -1.11 -10.73 8.88
C ILE A 301 -0.69 -9.58 7.95
N VAL A 302 -1.64 -8.95 7.26
CA VAL A 302 -1.41 -7.78 6.40
C VAL A 302 -0.91 -6.58 7.21
N ILE A 303 -1.50 -6.28 8.36
CA ILE A 303 -1.04 -5.20 9.25
C ILE A 303 0.40 -5.46 9.72
N VAL A 304 0.71 -6.69 10.13
CA VAL A 304 2.08 -7.07 10.56
C VAL A 304 3.07 -6.94 9.40
N PHE A 305 2.71 -7.48 8.23
CA PHE A 305 3.56 -7.40 7.04
C PHE A 305 3.88 -5.95 6.68
N TRP A 306 2.86 -5.10 6.51
CA TRP A 306 3.09 -3.70 6.13
C TRP A 306 3.69 -2.86 7.26
N GLY A 307 3.43 -3.19 8.53
CA GLY A 307 4.07 -2.57 9.69
C GLY A 307 5.58 -2.75 9.75
N ALA A 308 6.08 -3.87 9.22
CA ALA A 308 7.51 -4.10 9.03
C ALA A 308 7.98 -3.59 7.66
N PHE A 309 7.33 -3.97 6.57
CA PHE A 309 7.76 -3.63 5.21
C PHE A 309 7.90 -2.12 4.98
N GLU A 310 7.00 -1.30 5.54
CA GLU A 310 6.97 0.14 5.28
C GLU A 310 8.00 0.95 6.08
N GLN A 311 8.82 0.30 6.90
CA GLN A 311 10.07 0.90 7.39
C GLN A 311 10.96 1.37 6.25
N ALA A 312 10.83 0.77 5.06
CA ALA A 312 11.52 1.16 3.83
C ALA A 312 11.49 2.67 3.61
N GLY A 313 10.31 3.30 3.62
CA GLY A 313 10.15 4.74 3.34
C GLY A 313 10.43 5.67 4.52
N GLY A 314 10.40 5.13 5.74
CA GLY A 314 10.66 5.84 7.00
C GLY A 314 12.05 5.55 7.55
N LEU A 315 12.12 4.72 8.59
CA LEU A 315 13.34 4.42 9.35
C LEU A 315 14.52 3.98 8.47
N MET A 316 14.30 3.06 7.53
CA MET A 316 15.39 2.57 6.66
C MET A 316 15.89 3.64 5.69
N ASN A 317 15.01 4.56 5.26
CA ASN A 317 15.40 5.66 4.39
C ASN A 317 16.30 6.65 5.12
N VAL A 318 15.93 7.02 6.35
CA VAL A 318 16.75 7.85 7.24
C VAL A 318 18.08 7.16 7.56
N TYR A 319 18.04 5.86 7.86
CA TYR A 319 19.23 5.05 8.11
C TYR A 319 20.18 5.05 6.90
N ALA A 320 19.65 4.88 5.69
CA ALA A 320 20.43 4.95 4.45
C ALA A 320 21.18 6.28 4.34
N LYS A 321 20.52 7.40 4.63
CA LYS A 321 21.14 8.73 4.54
C LYS A 321 22.17 9.00 5.63
N GLN A 322 21.86 8.65 6.86
CA GLN A 322 22.64 9.08 8.03
C GLN A 322 23.74 8.08 8.41
N LYS A 323 23.49 6.78 8.24
CA LYS A 323 24.29 5.70 8.85
C LYS A 323 24.91 4.73 7.86
N THR A 324 24.60 4.85 6.57
CA THR A 324 25.17 3.99 5.51
C THR A 324 26.25 4.72 4.74
N ASP A 325 27.35 4.04 4.43
CA ASP A 325 28.35 4.53 3.49
C ASP A 325 27.77 4.45 2.07
N LEU A 326 27.57 5.62 1.46
CA LEU A 326 26.95 5.79 0.15
C LEU A 326 27.98 5.91 -0.97
N SER A 327 29.28 5.88 -0.65
CA SER A 327 30.35 5.97 -1.63
C SER A 327 30.47 4.66 -2.42
N LEU A 328 30.13 4.69 -3.70
CA LEU A 328 30.27 3.56 -4.60
C LEU A 328 31.68 3.57 -5.21
N PHE A 329 32.56 2.72 -4.69
CA PHE A 329 33.96 2.59 -5.10
C PHE A 329 34.79 3.89 -5.06
N GLY A 330 34.37 4.89 -4.26
CA GLY A 330 35.03 6.20 -4.22
C GLY A 330 34.74 7.09 -5.44
N LEU A 331 33.88 6.66 -6.36
CA LEU A 331 33.64 7.36 -7.64
C LEU A 331 32.33 8.15 -7.66
N PHE A 332 31.32 7.69 -6.92
CA PHE A 332 29.98 8.26 -6.96
C PHE A 332 29.26 8.04 -5.63
N ASP A 333 28.68 9.10 -5.07
CA ASP A 333 27.82 9.00 -3.91
C ASP A 333 26.40 8.66 -4.33
N VAL A 334 25.95 7.47 -3.94
CA VAL A 334 24.61 6.96 -4.25
C VAL A 334 23.58 7.73 -3.42
N PRO A 335 22.57 8.37 -4.03
CA PRO A 335 21.47 8.99 -3.27
C PRO A 335 20.76 7.95 -2.39
N ALA A 336 20.44 8.31 -1.14
CA ALA A 336 19.78 7.40 -0.19
C ALA A 336 18.38 6.97 -0.69
N SER A 337 17.71 7.84 -1.44
CA SER A 337 16.42 7.55 -2.05
C SER A 337 16.47 6.41 -3.07
N TRP A 338 17.62 6.12 -3.67
CA TRP A 338 17.76 5.05 -4.67
C TRP A 338 17.53 3.66 -4.06
N PHE A 339 17.72 3.48 -2.75
CA PHE A 339 17.39 2.21 -2.11
C PHE A 339 15.90 1.86 -2.22
N GLN A 340 15.01 2.85 -2.39
CA GLN A 340 13.58 2.62 -2.65
C GLN A 340 13.33 1.96 -4.01
N SER A 341 14.22 2.14 -5.01
CA SER A 341 14.06 1.49 -6.31
C SER A 341 14.36 0.00 -6.25
N VAL A 342 15.15 -0.43 -5.26
CA VAL A 342 15.64 -1.82 -5.16
C VAL A 342 14.50 -2.81 -5.05
N ASN A 343 13.46 -2.50 -4.23
CA ASN A 343 12.27 -3.36 -4.13
C ASN A 343 11.57 -3.53 -5.49
N ALA A 344 11.25 -2.43 -6.17
CA ALA A 344 10.56 -2.49 -7.46
C ALA A 344 11.38 -3.21 -8.55
N ILE A 345 12.71 -3.02 -8.56
CA ILE A 345 13.62 -3.73 -9.45
C ILE A 345 13.62 -5.24 -9.15
N PHE A 346 13.70 -5.62 -7.87
CA PHE A 346 13.64 -7.01 -7.45
C PHE A 346 12.30 -7.67 -7.72
N ILE A 347 11.18 -6.95 -7.64
CA ILE A 347 9.87 -7.48 -8.06
C ILE A 347 9.93 -7.86 -9.54
N ILE A 348 10.45 -6.99 -10.40
CA ILE A 348 10.58 -7.25 -11.85
C ILE A 348 11.46 -8.48 -12.13
N ILE A 349 12.56 -8.64 -11.39
CA ILE A 349 13.51 -9.73 -11.58
C ILE A 349 12.97 -11.06 -11.03
N PHE A 350 12.38 -11.05 -9.83
CA PHE A 350 12.10 -12.27 -9.06
C PHE A 350 10.63 -12.71 -9.07
N ALA A 351 9.68 -11.90 -9.55
CA ALA A 351 8.26 -12.27 -9.53
C ALA A 351 7.98 -13.62 -10.21
N THR A 352 8.51 -13.83 -11.41
CA THR A 352 8.35 -15.09 -12.16
C THR A 352 9.01 -16.27 -11.44
N LEU A 353 10.19 -16.05 -10.84
CA LEU A 353 10.92 -17.09 -10.12
C LEU A 353 10.14 -17.55 -8.87
N VAL A 354 9.68 -16.61 -8.05
CA VAL A 354 8.90 -16.91 -6.83
C VAL A 354 7.56 -17.54 -7.17
N GLY A 355 6.87 -17.03 -8.20
CA GLY A 355 5.63 -17.65 -8.69
C GLY A 355 5.83 -19.10 -9.13
N SER A 356 6.88 -19.36 -9.91
CA SER A 356 7.24 -20.70 -10.38
C SER A 356 7.62 -21.64 -9.23
N PHE A 357 8.33 -21.12 -8.23
CA PHE A 357 8.65 -21.86 -7.01
C PHE A 357 7.37 -22.36 -6.30
N TRP A 358 6.36 -21.52 -6.13
CA TRP A 358 5.12 -21.91 -5.47
C TRP A 358 4.30 -22.93 -6.26
N VAL A 359 4.34 -22.88 -7.60
CA VAL A 359 3.73 -23.90 -8.46
C VAL A 359 4.44 -25.24 -8.30
N TRP A 360 5.78 -25.23 -8.37
CA TRP A 360 6.58 -26.44 -8.15
C TRP A 360 6.39 -27.03 -6.75
N TRP A 361 6.35 -26.19 -5.71
CA TRP A 361 6.13 -26.58 -4.32
C TRP A 361 4.78 -27.27 -4.14
N LYS A 362 3.72 -26.70 -4.74
CA LYS A 362 2.38 -27.31 -4.78
C LYS A 362 2.40 -28.66 -5.48
N ASN A 363 3.07 -28.78 -6.63
CA ASN A 363 3.11 -30.02 -7.41
C ASN A 363 3.84 -31.17 -6.69
N LYS A 364 4.70 -30.86 -5.71
CA LYS A 364 5.30 -31.86 -4.81
C LYS A 364 4.37 -32.35 -3.69
N GLY A 365 3.15 -31.81 -3.59
CA GLY A 365 2.19 -32.17 -2.54
C GLY A 365 2.45 -31.49 -1.19
N ASN A 366 3.33 -30.49 -1.14
CA ASN A 366 3.61 -29.73 0.08
C ASN A 366 2.48 -28.74 0.40
N GLU A 367 2.41 -28.27 1.66
CA GLU A 367 1.43 -27.24 2.07
C GLU A 367 1.59 -25.95 1.25
N TYR A 368 0.47 -25.43 0.73
CA TYR A 368 0.46 -24.31 -0.22
C TYR A 368 -0.74 -23.35 -0.06
N SER A 369 -1.53 -23.49 1.01
CA SER A 369 -2.66 -22.59 1.31
C SER A 369 -2.24 -21.11 1.35
N SER A 370 -3.17 -20.19 1.12
CA SER A 370 -2.83 -18.76 1.08
C SER A 370 -2.28 -18.25 2.40
N ILE A 371 -2.89 -18.63 3.53
CA ILE A 371 -2.40 -18.27 4.86
C ILE A 371 -0.97 -18.76 5.09
N PHE A 372 -0.64 -19.97 4.62
CA PHE A 372 0.72 -20.50 4.72
C PHE A 372 1.71 -19.64 3.93
N LYS A 373 1.40 -19.30 2.68
CA LYS A 373 2.25 -18.42 1.85
C LYS A 373 2.43 -17.03 2.47
N MET A 374 1.35 -16.46 3.01
CA MET A 374 1.40 -15.17 3.70
C MET A 374 2.28 -15.23 4.96
N ALA A 375 2.16 -16.28 5.77
CA ALA A 375 2.99 -16.47 6.95
C ALA A 375 4.48 -16.64 6.60
N ILE A 376 4.78 -17.44 5.58
CA ILE A 376 6.15 -17.56 5.03
C ILE A 376 6.65 -16.21 4.52
N GLY A 377 5.81 -15.43 3.84
CA GLY A 377 6.15 -14.08 3.38
C GLY A 377 6.52 -13.14 4.53
N VAL A 378 5.78 -13.16 5.64
CA VAL A 378 6.11 -12.39 6.86
C VAL A 378 7.44 -12.83 7.46
N ILE A 379 7.72 -14.13 7.53
CA ILE A 379 8.99 -14.64 8.07
C ILE A 379 10.17 -14.18 7.20
N ILE A 380 10.09 -14.39 5.88
CA ILE A 380 11.15 -14.01 4.93
C ILE A 380 11.40 -12.50 4.98
N MET A 381 10.34 -11.70 4.98
CA MET A 381 10.47 -10.24 5.15
C MET A 381 11.09 -9.89 6.51
N GLY A 382 10.68 -10.54 7.60
CA GLY A 382 11.28 -10.37 8.92
C GLY A 382 12.79 -10.65 8.94
N TRP A 383 13.25 -11.64 8.19
CA TRP A 383 14.69 -11.94 8.09
C TRP A 383 15.48 -10.85 7.37
N GLY A 384 14.84 -10.06 6.51
CA GLY A 384 15.43 -8.85 5.94
C GLY A 384 15.92 -7.87 7.01
N PHE A 385 15.22 -7.78 8.13
CA PHE A 385 15.61 -6.93 9.25
C PHE A 385 16.84 -7.42 10.01
N PHE A 386 17.19 -8.71 9.97
CA PHE A 386 18.45 -9.17 10.56
C PHE A 386 19.67 -8.63 9.80
N PHE A 387 19.57 -8.44 8.48
CA PHE A 387 20.62 -7.74 7.73
C PHE A 387 20.73 -6.28 8.17
N MET A 388 19.61 -5.63 8.49
CA MET A 388 19.63 -4.27 9.04
C MET A 388 20.19 -4.23 10.47
N SER A 389 19.96 -5.27 11.29
CA SER A 389 20.61 -5.41 12.60
C SER A 389 22.13 -5.52 12.46
N ILE A 390 22.60 -6.33 11.50
CA ILE A 390 24.04 -6.46 11.22
C ILE A 390 24.59 -5.11 10.74
N ALA A 391 23.90 -4.43 9.80
CA ALA A 391 24.28 -3.09 9.38
C ALA A 391 24.42 -2.13 10.56
N SER A 392 23.42 -2.10 11.46
CA SER A 392 23.44 -1.22 12.62
C SER A 392 24.59 -1.53 13.59
N SER A 393 25.09 -2.77 13.61
CA SER A 393 26.24 -3.15 14.44
C SER A 393 27.59 -2.70 13.88
N GLU A 394 27.66 -2.39 12.57
CA GLU A 394 28.87 -1.85 11.94
C GLU A 394 29.05 -0.35 12.17
N VAL A 395 28.01 0.35 12.63
CA VAL A 395 28.06 1.79 12.87
C VAL A 395 28.83 2.05 14.17
N VAL A 396 29.97 2.73 14.08
CA VAL A 396 30.80 3.08 15.23
C VAL A 396 30.60 4.54 15.59
N TYR A 397 30.48 4.80 16.89
CA TYR A 397 30.33 6.14 17.46
C TYR A 397 31.57 6.48 18.29
N ASP A 398 31.98 7.76 18.29
CA ASP A 398 32.98 8.28 19.22
C ASP A 398 32.39 8.59 20.60
N THR A 399 33.21 9.13 21.51
CA THR A 399 32.78 9.52 22.86
C THR A 399 31.74 10.64 22.88
N ASN A 400 31.57 11.39 21.79
CA ASN A 400 30.60 12.47 21.64
C ASN A 400 29.36 12.04 20.85
N SER A 401 29.17 10.73 20.62
CA SER A 401 28.08 10.17 19.81
C SER A 401 28.09 10.60 18.33
N ILE A 402 29.25 10.98 17.81
CA ILE A 402 29.45 11.26 16.38
C ILE A 402 29.83 9.96 15.67
N ILE A 403 29.23 9.72 14.51
CA ILE A 403 29.51 8.53 13.70
C ILE A 403 30.93 8.64 13.10
N THR A 404 31.80 7.70 13.46
CA THR A 404 33.16 7.57 12.93
C THR A 404 33.26 6.56 11.80
N GLN A 405 32.39 5.55 11.82
CA GLN A 405 32.28 4.55 10.76
C GLN A 405 30.80 4.29 10.44
N LYS A 406 30.46 4.29 9.15
CA LYS A 406 29.13 3.97 8.64
C LYS A 406 29.06 2.51 8.20
N SER A 407 27.85 1.95 8.15
CA SER A 407 27.61 0.58 7.70
C SER A 407 27.67 0.44 6.19
N ALA A 408 28.01 -0.75 5.69
CA ALA A 408 28.07 -0.99 4.26
C ALA A 408 26.68 -1.01 3.58
N MET A 409 26.60 -0.47 2.36
CA MET A 409 25.33 -0.37 1.62
C MET A 409 24.72 -1.71 1.20
N TYR A 410 25.52 -2.77 1.03
CA TYR A 410 25.02 -4.06 0.57
C TYR A 410 24.05 -4.72 1.57
N TRP A 411 24.13 -4.37 2.87
CA TRP A 411 23.18 -4.84 3.86
C TRP A 411 21.76 -4.35 3.60
N LEU A 412 21.61 -3.09 3.18
CA LEU A 412 20.30 -2.57 2.77
C LEU A 412 19.81 -3.33 1.53
N VAL A 413 20.68 -3.58 0.55
CA VAL A 413 20.32 -4.34 -0.66
C VAL A 413 19.82 -5.74 -0.29
N PHE A 414 20.49 -6.45 0.62
CA PHE A 414 20.02 -7.75 1.12
C PHE A 414 18.71 -7.65 1.90
N ALA A 415 18.54 -6.63 2.75
CA ALA A 415 17.27 -6.39 3.44
C ALA A 415 16.12 -6.22 2.44
N TYR A 416 16.30 -5.37 1.43
CA TYR A 416 15.31 -5.17 0.35
C TYR A 416 15.06 -6.43 -0.48
N LEU A 417 16.06 -7.27 -0.70
CA LEU A 417 15.88 -8.57 -1.37
C LEU A 417 14.89 -9.43 -0.59
N PHE A 418 15.12 -9.61 0.71
CA PHE A 418 14.25 -10.43 1.56
C PHE A 418 12.87 -9.81 1.75
N HIS A 419 12.76 -8.49 1.89
CA HIS A 419 11.46 -7.80 1.93
C HIS A 419 10.67 -8.07 0.65
N THR A 420 11.33 -8.02 -0.51
CA THR A 420 10.72 -8.27 -1.82
C THR A 420 10.32 -9.72 -2.00
N LEU A 421 11.18 -10.68 -1.63
CA LEU A 421 10.83 -12.10 -1.68
C LEU A 421 9.63 -12.41 -0.76
N GLY A 422 9.60 -11.80 0.43
CA GLY A 422 8.47 -11.90 1.35
C GLY A 422 7.17 -11.32 0.76
N GLU A 423 7.26 -10.15 0.13
CA GLU A 423 6.14 -9.50 -0.56
C GLU A 423 5.57 -10.36 -1.69
N LEU A 424 6.45 -10.92 -2.53
CA LEU A 424 6.04 -11.81 -3.62
C LEU A 424 5.37 -13.10 -3.13
N CYS A 425 5.62 -13.53 -1.88
CA CYS A 425 4.91 -14.64 -1.25
C CYS A 425 3.54 -14.24 -0.69
N ALA A 426 3.42 -13.05 -0.09
CA ALA A 426 2.23 -12.65 0.66
C ALA A 426 1.24 -11.78 -0.12
N SER A 427 1.72 -10.78 -0.86
CA SER A 427 0.89 -9.68 -1.39
C SER A 427 -0.11 -10.13 -2.47
N PRO A 428 0.29 -10.85 -3.55
CA PRO A 428 -0.67 -11.31 -4.56
C PRO A 428 -1.71 -12.29 -3.99
N VAL A 429 -1.26 -13.07 -3.00
CA VAL A 429 -2.05 -14.11 -2.34
C VAL A 429 -3.11 -13.50 -1.43
N ALA A 430 -2.76 -12.51 -0.61
CA ALA A 430 -3.69 -11.83 0.29
C ALA A 430 -4.88 -11.23 -0.46
N LEU A 431 -4.61 -10.55 -1.59
CA LEU A 431 -5.64 -9.92 -2.42
C LEU A 431 -6.65 -10.95 -2.95
N SER A 432 -6.16 -12.06 -3.50
CA SER A 432 -6.99 -13.16 -4.00
C SER A 432 -7.77 -13.82 -2.86
N PHE A 433 -7.12 -14.07 -1.73
CA PHE A 433 -7.68 -14.75 -0.58
C PHE A 433 -8.90 -14.03 0.00
N ILE A 434 -8.79 -12.72 0.20
CA ILE A 434 -9.86 -11.89 0.78
C ILE A 434 -11.10 -11.91 -0.14
N THR A 435 -10.91 -11.78 -1.44
CA THR A 435 -12.04 -11.80 -2.39
C THR A 435 -12.75 -13.15 -2.46
N LYS A 436 -12.02 -14.27 -2.30
CA LYS A 436 -12.61 -15.62 -2.30
C LYS A 436 -13.43 -15.93 -1.04
N LEU A 437 -12.98 -15.43 0.11
CA LEU A 437 -13.63 -15.71 1.40
C LEU A 437 -14.76 -14.75 1.74
N SER A 438 -14.74 -13.56 1.15
CA SER A 438 -15.74 -12.53 1.42
C SER A 438 -17.12 -12.94 0.87
N PRO A 439 -18.20 -12.79 1.66
CA PRO A 439 -19.56 -12.91 1.15
C PRO A 439 -19.76 -11.97 -0.05
N SER A 440 -20.43 -12.45 -1.10
CA SER A 440 -20.63 -11.69 -2.34
C SER A 440 -21.26 -10.31 -2.10
N ARG A 441 -22.16 -10.21 -1.12
CA ARG A 441 -22.82 -8.96 -0.70
C ARG A 441 -21.90 -7.97 0.03
N TRP A 442 -20.80 -8.44 0.61
CA TRP A 442 -19.83 -7.62 1.34
C TRP A 442 -18.47 -7.51 0.66
N ALA A 443 -18.28 -8.11 -0.52
CA ALA A 443 -16.98 -8.19 -1.21
C ALA A 443 -16.32 -6.81 -1.41
N ALA A 444 -17.08 -5.79 -1.84
CA ALA A 444 -16.55 -4.43 -2.01
C ALA A 444 -16.13 -3.80 -0.67
N PHE A 445 -16.90 -4.02 0.40
CA PHE A 445 -16.57 -3.52 1.73
C PHE A 445 -15.32 -4.22 2.29
N MET A 446 -15.22 -5.53 2.15
CA MET A 446 -14.07 -6.31 2.59
C MET A 446 -12.78 -5.92 1.86
N MET A 447 -12.89 -5.52 0.58
CA MET A 447 -11.78 -4.90 -0.14
C MET A 447 -11.41 -3.52 0.39
N GLY A 448 -12.38 -2.70 0.78
CA GLY A 448 -12.11 -1.45 1.51
C GLY A 448 -11.40 -1.70 2.85
N ALA A 449 -11.84 -2.72 3.60
CA ALA A 449 -11.23 -3.13 4.87
C ALA A 449 -9.80 -3.66 4.69
N TYR A 450 -9.50 -4.35 3.58
CA TYR A 450 -8.14 -4.74 3.23
C TYR A 450 -7.22 -3.52 3.08
N PHE A 451 -7.63 -2.52 2.30
CA PHE A 451 -6.82 -1.31 2.16
C PHE A 451 -6.71 -0.54 3.47
N ALA A 452 -7.76 -0.52 4.31
CA ALA A 452 -7.67 0.01 5.66
C ALA A 452 -6.62 -0.72 6.50
N ALA A 453 -6.60 -2.06 6.46
CA ALA A 453 -5.61 -2.88 7.16
C ALA A 453 -4.18 -2.58 6.67
N THR A 454 -3.96 -2.41 5.37
CA THR A 454 -2.67 -1.95 4.84
C THR A 454 -2.30 -0.56 5.36
N GLY A 455 -3.24 0.40 5.35
CA GLY A 455 -3.01 1.73 5.90
C GLY A 455 -2.64 1.71 7.39
N LEU A 456 -3.34 0.90 8.19
CA LEU A 456 -3.01 0.68 9.61
C LEU A 456 -1.63 0.06 9.79
N GLY A 457 -1.25 -0.89 8.92
CA GLY A 457 0.11 -1.40 8.84
C GLY A 457 1.12 -0.27 8.65
N ASN A 458 0.89 0.66 7.73
CA ASN A 458 1.81 1.80 7.54
C ASN A 458 1.88 2.71 8.77
N LYS A 459 0.78 2.91 9.51
CA LYS A 459 0.82 3.66 10.76
C LYS A 459 1.60 2.92 11.84
N VAL A 460 1.47 1.59 11.93
CA VAL A 460 2.30 0.74 12.78
C VAL A 460 3.77 0.88 12.39
N ALA A 461 4.08 0.96 11.09
CA ALA A 461 5.46 1.21 10.65
C ALA A 461 5.99 2.55 11.16
N GLY A 462 5.19 3.62 11.04
CA GLY A 462 5.54 4.92 11.63
C GLY A 462 5.78 4.86 13.14
N LEU A 463 4.92 4.16 13.89
CA LEU A 463 5.03 3.97 15.34
C LEU A 463 6.30 3.22 15.75
N ILE A 464 6.64 2.15 15.04
CA ILE A 464 7.87 1.38 15.32
C ILE A 464 9.09 2.23 14.96
N GLY A 465 9.05 2.92 13.82
CA GLY A 465 10.17 3.72 13.32
C GLY A 465 10.45 4.98 14.15
N GLU A 466 9.42 5.67 14.65
CA GLU A 466 9.59 6.83 15.53
C GLU A 466 10.18 6.41 16.88
N ASN A 467 9.82 5.22 17.38
CA ASN A 467 10.36 4.71 18.64
C ASN A 467 11.82 4.26 18.53
N ALA A 468 12.35 4.03 17.32
CA ALA A 468 13.75 3.71 17.09
C ALA A 468 14.70 4.80 17.61
N SER A 469 14.26 6.06 17.64
CA SER A 469 15.03 7.15 18.25
C SER A 469 15.28 6.97 19.75
N ASN A 470 14.43 6.21 20.45
CA ASN A 470 14.56 5.93 21.88
C ASN A 470 15.34 4.64 22.15
N ILE A 471 14.99 3.55 21.45
CA ILE A 471 15.53 2.21 21.72
C ILE A 471 16.76 1.86 20.88
N GLY A 472 17.03 2.62 19.82
CA GLY A 472 18.11 2.41 18.87
C GLY A 472 17.74 1.48 17.70
N ASP A 473 18.43 1.68 16.58
CA ASP A 473 18.18 0.97 15.32
C ASP A 473 18.39 -0.54 15.45
N PHE A 474 19.48 -0.97 16.10
CA PHE A 474 19.78 -2.40 16.30
C PHE A 474 18.63 -3.15 16.98
N TRP A 475 18.13 -2.61 18.10
CA TRP A 475 17.04 -3.24 18.85
C TRP A 475 15.72 -3.18 18.11
N THR A 476 15.48 -2.08 17.38
CA THR A 476 14.29 -1.94 16.54
C THR A 476 14.27 -2.99 15.43
N PHE A 477 15.33 -3.08 14.63
CA PHE A 477 15.42 -4.03 13.53
C PHE A 477 15.40 -5.48 14.03
N THR A 478 16.15 -5.80 15.08
CA THR A 478 16.15 -7.14 15.68
C THR A 478 14.78 -7.50 16.23
N GLY A 479 14.11 -6.56 16.90
CA GLY A 479 12.76 -6.74 17.42
C GLY A 479 11.74 -7.04 16.32
N ILE A 480 11.78 -6.30 15.20
CA ILE A 480 10.92 -6.57 14.03
C ILE A 480 11.20 -7.97 13.49
N GLY A 481 12.47 -8.34 13.29
CA GLY A 481 12.85 -9.64 12.73
C GLY A 481 12.41 -10.82 13.59
N ILE A 482 12.58 -10.72 14.91
CA ILE A 482 12.11 -11.73 15.87
C ILE A 482 10.59 -11.80 15.87
N PHE A 483 9.91 -10.64 15.99
CA PHE A 483 8.44 -10.59 16.04
C PHE A 483 7.82 -11.22 14.79
N CYS A 484 8.28 -10.84 13.59
CA CYS A 484 7.76 -11.39 12.34
C CYS A 484 8.01 -12.90 12.23
N SER A 485 9.18 -13.37 12.65
CA SER A 485 9.52 -14.80 12.67
C SER A 485 8.59 -15.58 13.60
N VAL A 486 8.42 -15.13 14.84
CA VAL A 486 7.55 -15.76 15.84
C VAL A 486 6.09 -15.73 15.38
N PHE A 487 5.61 -14.57 14.93
CA PHE A 487 4.23 -14.40 14.46
C PHE A 487 3.92 -15.34 13.29
N GLY A 488 4.79 -15.39 12.27
CA GLY A 488 4.60 -16.28 11.13
C GLY A 488 4.62 -17.76 11.54
N LEU A 489 5.54 -18.16 12.44
CA LEU A 489 5.57 -19.53 12.98
C LEU A 489 4.30 -19.89 13.74
N LEU A 490 3.77 -18.97 14.56
CA LEU A 490 2.50 -19.17 15.27
C LEU A 490 1.34 -19.39 14.28
N VAL A 491 1.27 -18.60 13.20
CA VAL A 491 0.25 -18.79 12.14
C VAL A 491 0.40 -20.16 11.46
N ILE A 492 1.63 -20.59 11.18
CA ILE A 492 1.90 -21.92 10.59
C ILE A 492 1.49 -23.05 11.54
N LEU A 493 1.74 -22.91 12.85
CA LEU A 493 1.34 -23.90 13.86
C LEU A 493 -0.18 -24.12 13.89
N ILE A 494 -0.97 -23.07 13.66
CA ILE A 494 -2.43 -23.13 13.61
C ILE A 494 -2.99 -23.29 12.19
N ILE A 495 -2.17 -23.68 11.19
CA ILE A 495 -2.64 -23.73 9.79
C ILE A 495 -3.76 -24.76 9.57
N LYS A 496 -3.71 -25.90 10.25
CA LYS A 496 -4.71 -26.98 10.13
C LYS A 496 -6.12 -26.51 10.47
N PRO A 497 -6.39 -25.92 11.66
CA PRO A 497 -7.73 -25.40 11.96
C PRO A 497 -8.13 -24.26 11.02
N LEU A 498 -7.21 -23.38 10.61
CA LEU A 498 -7.52 -22.29 9.69
C LEU A 498 -8.01 -22.80 8.33
N LYS A 499 -7.35 -23.83 7.78
CA LYS A 499 -7.79 -24.46 6.52
C LYS A 499 -9.17 -25.08 6.62
N ARG A 500 -9.53 -25.65 7.78
CA ARG A 500 -10.87 -26.20 8.01
C ARG A 500 -11.94 -25.10 7.92
N LEU A 501 -11.66 -23.91 8.45
CA LEU A 501 -12.57 -22.76 8.44
C LEU A 501 -12.73 -22.10 7.06
N VAL A 502 -11.85 -22.41 6.10
CA VAL A 502 -11.94 -21.93 4.72
C VAL A 502 -13.01 -22.68 3.92
N HIS A 503 -13.41 -23.90 4.34
CA HIS A 503 -14.42 -24.73 3.67
C HIS A 503 -14.16 -24.90 2.17
N GLU A 504 -12.95 -25.37 1.81
CA GLU A 504 -12.52 -25.68 0.43
C GLU A 504 -12.64 -24.52 -0.57
N ALA A 505 -12.67 -23.27 -0.10
CA ALA A 505 -12.65 -22.09 -0.98
C ALA A 505 -11.30 -21.85 -1.70
N GLU A 506 -10.31 -22.73 -1.50
CA GLU A 506 -8.94 -22.63 -2.00
C GLU A 506 -8.48 -23.79 -2.88
#